data_AF-A0A0M6WTU8-F1
#
_entry.id   AF-A0A0M6WTU8-F1
#
_cell.length_a   1.000
_cell.length_b   1.000
_cell.length_c   1.000
_cell.angle_alpha   90.00
_cell.angle_beta   90.00
_cell.angle_gamma   90.00
#
_symmetry.space_group_name_H-M   'P 1'
#
loop_
_entity.id
_entity.type
_entity.pdbx_description
1 polymer ?
#
loop_
_entity_poly.entity_id
_entity_poly.type
_entity_poly.pdbx_seq_one_letter_code
_entity_poly.pdbx_strand_id
1 'polypeptide(L)'
;MQRENEVQQVFLVGAKSLGAYGGYETFVYKLTEYHQNKKNIKYHVACKANGDGCMDEIKVDGVTRINDQEFEFHNVHCFKIDVPQIGPAQAIYYDVAALKACCKYIKEHRIKHPIVYIMACRIGPFAGHFYKEIHKLGGTVYLNPDGAAVIIGTLFEENSQAKSAKLEVAA
;
A
#
# COMPACT_ATOMS: atom_id res chain seq x y z
N MET A 1 3.76 25.79 5.75
CA MET A 1 4.85 24.96 6.31
C MET A 1 5.55 24.28 5.15
N GLN A 2 6.74 24.76 4.75
CA GLN A 2 7.52 24.12 3.69
C GLN A 2 8.07 22.81 4.26
N ARG A 3 7.69 21.67 3.69
CA ARG A 3 8.28 20.38 4.02
C ARG A 3 9.72 20.41 3.52
N GLU A 4 10.71 20.43 4.42
CA GLU A 4 12.10 20.13 4.06
C GLU A 4 12.10 18.82 3.25
N ASN A 5 12.87 18.80 2.15
CA ASN A 5 13.31 17.73 1.23
C ASN A 5 13.09 16.22 1.56
N GLU A 6 12.04 15.84 2.27
CA GLU A 6 11.71 14.46 2.63
C GLU A 6 10.91 13.85 1.48
N VAL A 7 11.48 12.81 0.88
CA VAL A 7 10.84 12.07 -0.21
C VAL A 7 9.57 11.41 0.31
N GLN A 8 8.43 11.73 -0.30
CA GLN A 8 7.15 11.14 0.08
C GLN A 8 7.16 9.64 -0.24
N GLN A 9 7.02 8.81 0.79
CA GLN A 9 6.95 7.36 0.65
C GLN A 9 5.50 6.94 0.42
N VAL A 10 5.24 6.23 -0.69
CA VAL A 10 3.89 5.80 -1.08
C VAL A 10 3.87 4.29 -1.30
N PHE A 11 3.05 3.59 -0.52
CA PHE A 11 2.87 2.14 -0.57
C PHE A 11 1.63 1.80 -1.39
N LEU A 12 1.79 0.94 -2.39
CA LEU A 12 0.73 0.50 -3.29
C LEU A 12 0.42 -0.97 -3.01
N VAL A 13 -0.83 -1.25 -2.63
CA VAL A 13 -1.30 -2.60 -2.28
C VAL A 13 -2.50 -2.98 -3.14
N GLY A 14 -2.49 -4.19 -3.69
CA GLY A 14 -3.64 -4.78 -4.40
C GLY A 14 -3.37 -5.16 -5.86
N ALA A 15 -2.31 -4.64 -6.46
CA ALA A 15 -1.77 -5.09 -7.74
C ALA A 15 -0.84 -6.28 -7.50
N LYS A 16 -1.02 -7.39 -8.23
CA LYS A 16 -0.24 -8.61 -8.00
C LYS A 16 1.16 -8.55 -8.63
N SER A 17 1.36 -7.71 -9.64
CA SER A 17 2.62 -7.58 -10.38
C SER A 17 2.75 -6.22 -11.08
N LEU A 18 3.92 -5.99 -11.68
CA LEU A 18 4.22 -4.86 -12.56
C LEU A 18 4.58 -5.40 -13.95
N GLY A 19 3.57 -5.76 -14.75
CA GLY A 19 3.79 -6.24 -16.12
C GLY A 19 2.79 -7.28 -16.61
N ALA A 20 2.01 -7.90 -15.73
CA ALA A 20 0.90 -8.75 -16.16
C ALA A 20 -0.29 -7.89 -16.62
N TYR A 21 -1.06 -8.40 -17.59
CA TYR A 21 -2.28 -7.73 -18.06
C TYR A 21 -3.37 -7.81 -16.98
N GLY A 22 -3.78 -6.65 -16.49
CA GLY A 22 -4.77 -6.49 -15.42
C GLY A 22 -5.04 -5.02 -15.14
N GLY A 23 -6.23 -4.69 -14.62
CA GLY A 23 -6.64 -3.29 -14.41
C GLY A 23 -5.73 -2.54 -13.42
N TYR A 24 -5.50 -3.12 -12.24
CA TYR A 24 -4.63 -2.52 -11.23
C TYR A 24 -3.15 -2.63 -11.60
N GLU A 25 -2.73 -3.75 -12.17
CA GLU A 25 -1.35 -3.95 -12.63
C GLU A 25 -0.95 -2.91 -13.68
N THR A 26 -1.84 -2.63 -14.65
CA THR A 26 -1.61 -1.62 -15.68
C THR A 26 -1.62 -0.21 -15.10
N PHE A 27 -2.54 0.07 -14.18
CA PHE A 27 -2.58 1.36 -13.47
C PHE A 27 -1.27 1.63 -12.72
N VAL A 28 -0.80 0.68 -11.91
CA VAL A 28 0.45 0.84 -11.17
C VAL A 28 1.64 0.96 -12.11
N TYR A 29 1.72 0.12 -13.13
CA TYR A 29 2.80 0.19 -14.13
C TYR A 29 2.88 1.58 -14.76
N LYS A 30 1.75 2.13 -15.24
CA LYS A 30 1.74 3.46 -15.84
C LYS A 30 2.04 4.55 -14.83
N LEU A 31 1.45 4.49 -13.63
CA LEU A 31 1.73 5.44 -12.56
C LEU A 31 3.24 5.53 -12.25
N THR A 32 3.91 4.38 -12.14
CA THR A 32 5.33 4.33 -11.82
C THR A 32 6.21 4.69 -13.02
N GLU A 33 5.85 4.29 -14.23
CA GLU A 33 6.51 4.70 -15.48
C GLU A 33 6.50 6.22 -15.64
N TYR A 34 5.35 6.88 -15.45
CA TYR A 34 5.24 8.34 -15.54
C TYR A 34 6.01 9.07 -14.42
N HIS A 35 6.20 8.43 -13.27
CA HIS A 35 6.85 9.03 -12.11
C HIS A 35 8.30 8.59 -11.90
N GLN A 36 8.87 7.78 -12.81
CA GLN A 36 10.22 7.21 -12.66
C GLN A 36 11.33 8.24 -12.40
N ASN A 37 11.17 9.47 -12.92
CA ASN A 37 12.13 10.56 -12.77
C ASN A 37 11.78 11.56 -11.64
N LYS A 38 10.67 11.35 -10.92
CA LYS A 38 10.28 12.22 -9.80
C LYS A 38 11.11 11.89 -8.57
N LYS A 39 11.90 12.85 -8.10
CA LYS A 39 12.80 12.68 -6.94
C LYS A 39 12.13 12.92 -5.59
N ASN A 40 10.95 13.52 -5.58
CA ASN A 40 10.22 13.88 -4.35
C ASN A 40 9.22 12.81 -3.91
N ILE A 41 9.10 11.70 -4.63
CA ILE A 41 8.22 10.58 -4.32
C ILE A 41 8.96 9.26 -4.58
N LYS A 42 8.80 8.30 -3.69
CA LYS A 42 9.29 6.93 -3.85
C LYS A 42 8.12 5.99 -3.63
N TYR A 43 7.96 5.05 -4.56
CA TYR A 43 6.91 4.06 -4.51
C TYR A 43 7.42 2.74 -3.94
N HIS A 44 6.58 2.10 -3.14
CA HIS A 44 6.76 0.74 -2.64
C HIS A 44 5.58 -0.11 -3.10
N VAL A 45 5.82 -1.11 -3.96
CA VAL A 45 4.75 -1.95 -4.53
C VAL A 45 4.84 -3.35 -3.95
N ALA A 46 3.76 -3.79 -3.31
CA ALA A 46 3.61 -5.19 -2.97
C ALA A 46 3.36 -5.99 -4.25
N CYS A 47 4.07 -7.10 -4.43
CA CYS A 47 3.93 -8.02 -5.55
C CYS A 47 3.65 -9.42 -5.02
N LYS A 48 2.93 -10.25 -5.77
CA LYS A 48 2.71 -11.66 -5.41
C LYS A 48 3.93 -12.48 -5.85
N ALA A 49 4.51 -13.26 -4.95
CA ALA A 49 5.74 -14.03 -5.23
C ALA A 49 5.49 -15.29 -6.07
N ASN A 50 4.30 -15.88 -5.96
CA ASN A 50 4.03 -17.22 -6.44
C ASN A 50 2.59 -17.41 -6.95
N GLY A 51 2.37 -18.47 -7.73
CA GLY A 51 1.06 -18.83 -8.28
C GLY A 51 0.54 -17.85 -9.33
N ASP A 52 -0.78 -17.88 -9.56
CA ASP A 52 -1.39 -17.09 -10.63
C ASP A 52 -1.22 -15.57 -10.45
N GLY A 53 -0.85 -14.89 -11.54
CA GLY A 53 -0.59 -13.45 -11.60
C GLY A 53 0.62 -12.97 -10.79
N CYS A 54 1.54 -13.86 -10.41
CA CYS A 54 2.76 -13.47 -9.69
C CYS A 54 3.68 -12.57 -10.53
N MET A 55 4.50 -11.80 -9.83
CA MET A 55 5.55 -11.01 -10.43
C MET A 55 6.65 -11.92 -10.97
N ASP A 56 7.02 -11.69 -12.22
CA ASP A 56 8.15 -12.32 -12.88
C ASP A 56 9.13 -11.22 -13.29
N GLU A 57 10.08 -10.91 -12.42
CA GLU A 57 11.05 -9.84 -12.64
C GLU A 57 11.97 -10.07 -13.84
N ILE A 58 12.12 -11.31 -14.31
CA ILE A 58 12.99 -11.64 -15.45
C ILE A 58 12.37 -11.17 -16.77
N LYS A 59 11.04 -11.07 -16.83
CA LYS A 59 10.30 -10.62 -18.01
C LYS A 59 10.22 -9.11 -18.16
N VAL A 60 10.78 -8.37 -17.21
CA VAL A 60 10.72 -6.89 -17.19
C VAL A 60 12.13 -6.34 -17.35
N ASP A 61 12.37 -5.65 -18.47
CA ASP A 61 13.66 -5.01 -18.73
C ASP A 61 13.92 -3.87 -17.73
N GLY A 62 15.17 -3.70 -17.32
CA GLY A 62 15.57 -2.60 -16.43
C GLY A 62 15.30 -2.84 -14.93
N VAL A 63 14.99 -4.08 -14.53
CA VAL A 63 14.93 -4.45 -13.12
C VAL A 63 16.34 -4.54 -12.51
N THR A 64 16.51 -3.97 -11.33
CA THR A 64 17.69 -4.18 -10.47
C THR A 64 17.30 -5.03 -9.27
N ARG A 65 17.77 -6.28 -9.23
CA ARG A 65 17.45 -7.20 -8.13
C ARG A 65 18.19 -6.78 -6.85
N ILE A 66 17.47 -6.70 -5.73
CA ILE A 66 18.06 -6.46 -4.40
C ILE A 66 18.32 -7.80 -3.72
N ASN A 67 17.31 -8.67 -3.67
CA ASN A 67 17.39 -10.02 -3.10
C ASN A 67 16.32 -10.93 -3.74
N ASP A 68 16.07 -12.10 -3.16
CA ASP A 68 15.09 -13.05 -3.70
C ASP A 68 13.63 -12.55 -3.63
N GLN A 69 13.33 -11.65 -2.69
CA GLN A 69 12.01 -11.09 -2.44
C GLN A 69 11.87 -9.62 -2.87
N GLU A 70 12.97 -8.93 -3.17
CA GLU A 70 12.96 -7.48 -3.43
C GLU A 70 13.75 -7.09 -4.68
N PHE A 71 13.24 -6.08 -5.38
CA PHE A 71 13.88 -5.51 -6.57
C PHE A 71 13.48 -4.06 -6.76
N GLU A 72 14.24 -3.31 -7.55
CA GLU A 72 13.90 -1.98 -8.02
C GLU A 72 13.55 -1.96 -9.51
N PHE A 73 12.54 -1.19 -9.87
CA PHE A 73 12.11 -0.96 -11.25
C PHE A 73 11.49 0.43 -11.36
N HIS A 74 11.85 1.27 -12.33
CA HIS A 74 11.34 2.66 -12.42
C HIS A 74 11.52 3.50 -11.11
N ASN A 75 12.62 3.31 -10.38
CA ASN A 75 12.82 3.89 -9.04
C ASN A 75 11.74 3.50 -8.00
N VAL A 76 11.00 2.42 -8.26
CA VAL A 76 10.04 1.79 -7.35
C VAL A 76 10.73 0.67 -6.63
N HIS A 77 10.57 0.60 -5.31
CA HIS A 77 10.91 -0.58 -4.53
C HIS A 77 9.76 -1.58 -4.62
N CYS A 78 10.03 -2.79 -5.08
CA CYS A 78 9.04 -3.85 -5.16
C CYS A 78 9.41 -4.95 -4.19
N PHE A 79 8.44 -5.44 -3.42
CA PHE A 79 8.64 -6.52 -2.46
C PHE A 79 7.58 -7.61 -2.68
N LYS A 80 8.04 -8.86 -2.69
CA LYS A 80 7.23 -10.03 -3.04
C LYS A 80 6.65 -10.68 -1.79
N ILE A 81 5.38 -11.05 -1.86
CA ILE A 81 4.59 -11.71 -0.82
C ILE A 81 4.30 -13.14 -1.24
N ASP A 82 4.80 -14.09 -0.47
CA ASP A 82 4.46 -15.51 -0.63
C ASP A 82 3.02 -15.77 -0.15
N VAL A 83 2.23 -16.40 -1.04
CA VAL A 83 0.82 -16.69 -0.80
C VAL A 83 0.61 -18.21 -0.75
N PRO A 84 0.07 -18.76 0.35
CA PRO A 84 -0.21 -20.20 0.45
C PRO A 84 -1.35 -20.63 -0.48
N GLN A 85 -1.41 -21.90 -0.84
CA GLN A 85 -2.46 -22.46 -1.71
C GLN A 85 -3.77 -22.74 -0.95
N ILE A 86 -4.43 -21.67 -0.52
CA ILE A 86 -5.69 -21.70 0.27
C ILE A 86 -6.93 -21.39 -0.57
N GLY A 87 -6.85 -21.63 -1.88
CA GLY A 87 -7.96 -21.42 -2.82
C GLY A 87 -8.42 -19.96 -2.90
N PRO A 88 -9.74 -19.67 -2.95
CA PRO A 88 -10.26 -18.31 -3.13
C PRO A 88 -9.78 -17.29 -2.09
N ALA A 89 -9.41 -17.74 -0.88
CA ALA A 89 -8.93 -16.88 0.19
C ALA A 89 -7.54 -16.27 -0.10
N GLN A 90 -6.83 -16.73 -1.13
CA GLN A 90 -5.52 -16.21 -1.52
C GLN A 90 -5.52 -14.70 -1.77
N ALA A 91 -6.58 -14.17 -2.38
CA ALA A 91 -6.64 -12.75 -2.70
C ALA A 91 -6.77 -11.88 -1.44
N ILE A 92 -7.51 -12.35 -0.44
CA ILE A 92 -7.64 -11.68 0.87
C ILE A 92 -6.33 -11.80 1.64
N TYR A 93 -5.75 -13.01 1.69
CA TYR A 93 -4.48 -13.24 2.37
C TYR A 93 -3.38 -12.35 1.83
N TYR A 94 -3.26 -12.26 0.50
CA TYR A 94 -2.27 -11.43 -0.17
C TYR A 94 -2.35 -9.97 0.29
N ASP A 95 -3.54 -9.35 0.27
CA ASP A 95 -3.69 -7.96 0.67
C ASP A 95 -3.40 -7.74 2.17
N VAL A 96 -3.82 -8.67 3.02
CA VAL A 96 -3.54 -8.64 4.47
C VAL A 96 -2.04 -8.76 4.75
N ALA A 97 -1.37 -9.70 4.08
CA ALA A 97 0.06 -9.91 4.23
C ALA A 97 0.87 -8.72 3.68
N ALA A 98 0.45 -8.15 2.55
CA ALA A 98 1.03 -6.94 1.98
C ALA A 98 0.91 -5.74 2.93
N LEU A 99 -0.27 -5.49 3.50
CA LEU A 99 -0.46 -4.40 4.46
C LEU A 99 0.37 -4.58 5.74
N LYS A 100 0.48 -5.83 6.22
CA LYS A 100 1.34 -6.16 7.36
C LYS A 100 2.81 -5.86 7.03
N ALA A 101 3.27 -6.22 5.83
CA ALA A 101 4.62 -5.92 5.36
C ALA A 101 4.86 -4.40 5.26
N CYS A 102 3.91 -3.64 4.72
CA CYS A 102 3.98 -2.17 4.70
C CYS A 102 4.09 -1.59 6.11
N CYS A 103 3.25 -2.01 7.05
CA CYS A 103 3.29 -1.51 8.43
C CYS A 103 4.62 -1.84 9.11
N LYS A 104 5.17 -3.04 8.87
CA LYS A 104 6.49 -3.44 9.36
C LYS A 104 7.58 -2.54 8.79
N TYR A 105 7.60 -2.37 7.47
CA TYR A 105 8.59 -1.55 6.77
C TYR A 105 8.56 -0.08 7.26
N ILE A 106 7.38 0.51 7.36
CA ILE A 106 7.18 1.87 7.88
C ILE A 106 7.77 2.03 9.28
N LYS A 107 7.52 1.06 10.17
CA LYS A 107 8.05 1.09 11.55
C LYS A 107 9.56 0.95 11.59
N GLU A 108 10.12 -0.01 10.87
CA GLU A 108 11.55 -0.32 10.86
C GLU A 108 12.37 0.84 10.28
N HIS A 109 11.87 1.46 9.21
CA HIS A 109 12.52 2.59 8.55
C HIS A 109 12.11 3.96 9.11
N ARG A 110 11.25 4.00 10.13
CA ARG A 110 10.75 5.23 10.79
C ARG A 110 10.23 6.27 9.80
N ILE A 111 9.49 5.80 8.79
CA ILE A 111 8.97 6.64 7.72
C ILE A 111 7.93 7.60 8.30
N LYS A 112 8.14 8.90 8.08
CA LYS A 112 7.20 9.94 8.47
C LYS A 112 6.13 10.11 7.40
N HIS A 113 4.89 10.33 7.84
CA HIS A 113 3.75 10.61 6.97
C HIS A 113 3.60 9.66 5.77
N PRO A 114 3.69 8.32 5.94
CA PRO A 114 3.57 7.39 4.82
C PRO A 114 2.18 7.44 4.22
N ILE A 115 2.07 7.29 2.91
CA ILE A 115 0.79 7.13 2.23
C ILE A 115 0.63 5.66 1.86
N VAL A 116 -0.48 5.04 2.24
CA VAL A 116 -0.82 3.68 1.83
C VAL A 116 -2.05 3.72 0.93
N TYR A 117 -1.89 3.37 -0.34
CA TYR A 117 -2.97 3.31 -1.32
C TYR A 117 -3.36 1.86 -1.61
N ILE A 118 -4.60 1.52 -1.27
CA ILE A 118 -5.17 0.18 -1.39
C ILE A 118 -6.10 0.18 -2.61
N MET A 119 -5.76 -0.61 -3.61
CA MET A 119 -6.49 -0.65 -4.88
C MET A 119 -7.68 -1.62 -4.85
N ALA A 120 -7.59 -2.70 -4.09
CA ALA A 120 -8.64 -3.72 -4.04
C ALA A 120 -9.31 -3.78 -2.66
N CYS A 121 -10.65 -3.71 -2.63
CA CYS A 121 -11.44 -3.77 -1.40
C CYS A 121 -11.65 -5.21 -0.86
N ARG A 122 -10.62 -6.07 -0.88
CA ARG A 122 -10.77 -7.50 -0.50
C ARG A 122 -10.49 -7.77 0.98
N ILE A 123 -9.84 -6.84 1.67
CA ILE A 123 -9.48 -6.99 3.09
C ILE A 123 -10.68 -6.87 4.05
N GLY A 124 -11.84 -6.38 3.57
CA GLY A 124 -13.13 -6.33 4.27
C GLY A 124 -13.02 -6.18 5.81
N PRO A 125 -13.20 -7.27 6.58
CA PRO A 125 -13.19 -7.23 8.04
C PRO A 125 -11.86 -6.77 8.67
N PHE A 126 -10.74 -6.89 7.96
CA PHE A 126 -9.40 -6.50 8.43
C PHE A 126 -9.08 -5.03 8.16
N ALA A 127 -9.87 -4.34 7.34
CA ALA A 127 -9.61 -2.95 6.93
C ALA A 127 -9.41 -2.01 8.13
N GLY A 128 -10.34 -2.03 9.08
CA GLY A 128 -10.31 -1.16 10.25
C GLY A 128 -9.10 -1.38 11.16
N HIS A 129 -8.53 -2.58 11.19
CA HIS A 129 -7.29 -2.85 11.94
C HIS A 129 -6.11 -2.10 11.30
N PHE A 130 -5.91 -2.29 10.00
CA PHE A 130 -4.79 -1.65 9.28
C PHE A 130 -4.92 -0.14 9.20
N TYR A 131 -6.14 0.40 9.06
CA TYR A 131 -6.34 1.86 9.07
C TYR A 131 -5.88 2.48 10.37
N LYS A 132 -6.29 1.89 11.51
CA LYS A 132 -5.85 2.34 12.83
C LYS A 132 -4.33 2.18 13.00
N GLU A 133 -3.76 1.09 12.52
CA GLU A 133 -2.31 0.87 12.62
C GLU A 133 -1.52 1.90 11.80
N ILE A 134 -1.90 2.14 10.55
CA ILE A 134 -1.23 3.11 9.66
C ILE A 134 -1.39 4.54 10.21
N HIS A 135 -2.56 4.91 10.73
CA HIS A 135 -2.77 6.23 11.35
C HIS A 135 -1.94 6.41 12.62
N LYS A 136 -1.77 5.35 13.44
CA LYS A 136 -0.86 5.39 14.59
C LYS A 136 0.60 5.60 14.18
N LEU A 137 0.97 5.22 12.96
CA LEU A 137 2.29 5.50 12.37
C LEU A 137 2.38 6.89 11.73
N GLY A 138 1.35 7.73 11.90
CA GLY A 138 1.27 9.07 11.31
C GLY A 138 1.00 9.07 9.81
N GLY A 139 0.55 7.94 9.24
CA GLY A 139 0.29 7.76 7.82
C GLY A 139 -1.15 8.04 7.41
N THR A 140 -1.36 8.16 6.10
CA THR A 140 -2.65 8.37 5.47
C THR A 140 -3.02 7.17 4.61
N VAL A 141 -4.27 6.71 4.69
CA VAL A 141 -4.78 5.61 3.86
C VAL A 141 -5.74 6.13 2.79
N TYR A 142 -5.48 5.75 1.54
CA TYR A 142 -6.42 5.91 0.42
C TYR A 142 -6.92 4.54 -0.01
N LEU A 143 -8.21 4.46 -0.36
CA LEU A 143 -8.85 3.27 -0.89
C LEU A 143 -9.43 3.62 -2.25
N ASN A 144 -9.13 2.82 -3.27
CA ASN A 144 -9.66 3.02 -4.61
C ASN A 144 -11.20 2.90 -4.59
N PRO A 145 -11.94 3.88 -5.16
CA PRO A 145 -13.39 4.00 -5.04
C PRO A 145 -14.24 2.97 -5.78
N ASP A 146 -13.66 2.03 -6.55
CA ASP A 146 -14.38 1.03 -7.37
C ASP A 146 -15.15 -0.04 -6.55
N GLY A 147 -15.47 0.28 -5.29
CA GLY A 147 -16.49 -0.38 -4.47
C GLY A 147 -17.33 0.60 -3.62
N ALA A 148 -16.76 1.73 -3.20
CA ALA A 148 -17.44 2.93 -2.70
C ALA A 148 -16.33 3.92 -2.28
N ALA A 149 -16.34 5.14 -2.81
CA ALA A 149 -15.36 6.16 -2.47
C ALA A 149 -15.42 6.53 -0.98
N VAL A 150 -14.42 6.10 -0.20
CA VAL A 150 -14.22 6.59 1.17
C VAL A 150 -12.77 7.03 1.31
N ILE A 151 -12.56 8.35 1.39
CA ILE A 151 -11.31 8.91 1.93
C ILE A 151 -11.34 8.60 3.43
N ILE A 152 -10.56 7.61 3.86
CA ILE A 152 -10.50 7.19 5.28
C ILE A 152 -9.59 8.12 6.10
N GLY A 153 -9.01 9.14 5.46
CA GLY A 153 -8.15 10.14 6.10
C GLY A 153 -8.84 11.07 7.10
N THR A 154 -10.17 11.05 7.24
CA THR A 154 -10.89 12.02 8.11
C THR A 154 -11.94 11.41 9.04
N LEU A 155 -12.51 10.25 8.68
CA LEU A 155 -13.67 9.68 9.40
C LEU A 155 -13.36 9.13 10.79
N PHE A 156 -12.10 8.88 11.14
CA PHE A 156 -11.71 8.46 12.49
C PHE A 156 -11.34 9.63 13.42
N GLU A 157 -10.80 10.73 12.90
CA GLU A 157 -10.52 11.93 13.71
C GLU A 157 -11.83 12.64 14.07
N GLU A 158 -12.78 12.76 13.13
CA GLU A 158 -14.10 13.34 13.42
C GLU A 158 -14.87 12.52 14.44
N ASN A 159 -14.83 11.19 14.36
CA ASN A 159 -15.53 10.33 15.32
C ASN A 159 -14.85 10.27 16.70
N SER A 160 -13.53 10.46 16.79
CA SER A 160 -12.84 10.50 18.09
C SER A 160 -13.06 11.84 18.80
N GLN A 161 -13.04 12.96 18.07
CA GLN A 161 -13.37 14.28 18.64
C GLN A 161 -14.86 14.40 18.99
N ALA A 162 -15.76 13.87 18.15
CA ALA A 162 -17.20 13.86 18.45
C ALA A 162 -17.55 13.00 19.68
N LYS A 163 -16.76 11.97 20.00
CA LYS A 163 -16.95 11.13 21.19
C LYS A 163 -16.43 11.78 22.48
N SER A 164 -15.33 12.52 22.41
CA SER A 164 -14.83 13.34 23.54
C SER A 164 -15.75 14.53 23.83
N ALA A 165 -16.24 15.23 22.80
CA ALA A 165 -17.13 16.37 22.97
C ALA A 165 -18.50 15.99 23.58
N LYS A 166 -19.00 14.77 23.32
CA LYS A 166 -20.25 14.29 23.97
C LYS A 166 -20.05 13.88 25.44
N LEU A 167 -18.83 13.60 25.87
CA LEU A 167 -18.54 13.23 27.26
C LEU A 167 -18.38 14.47 28.15
N GLU A 168 -17.85 15.58 27.61
CA GLU A 168 -17.72 16.86 28.33
C GLU A 168 -19.03 17.62 28.50
N VAL A 169 -20.05 17.35 27.67
CA VAL A 169 -21.39 17.98 27.81
C VAL A 169 -22.30 17.17 28.75
N ALA A 170 -21.87 15.99 29.19
CA ALA A 170 -22.63 15.08 30.05
C ALA A 170 -22.04 14.92 31.47
N ALA A 171 -21.05 15.75 31.84
CA ALA A 171 -20.46 15.85 33.18
C ALA A 171 -20.77 17.24 33.77
#